data_AF-A0A803QVS7-F1
#
_entry.id   AF-A0A803QVS7-F1
#
_cell.length_a   1.000
_cell.length_b   1.000
_cell.length_c   1.000
_cell.angle_alpha   90.00
_cell.angle_beta   90.00
_cell.angle_gamma   90.00
#
_symmetry.space_group_name_H-M   'P 1'
#
loop_
_entity.id
_entity.type
_entity.pdbx_description
1 polymer ?
#
loop_
_entity_poly.entity_id
_entity_poly.type
_entity_poly.pdbx_seq_one_letter_code
_entity_poly.pdbx_strand_id
1 'polypeptide(L)' 'MLRLFWRTEFCDSKCKVRCSKAGVQDRCLKYCNICCEKCHCVPSGTYGNKDECPCYRDLKNSKGHPKCP' A
#
# COMPACT_ATOMS: atom_id res chain seq x y z
N MET A 1 -23.29 -0.42 0.90
CA MET A 1 -22.52 -1.35 1.77
C MET A 1 -21.47 -2.19 1.02
N LEU A 2 -21.70 -2.64 -0.22
CA LEU A 2 -20.71 -3.44 -0.99
C LEU A 2 -19.34 -2.77 -1.28
N ARG A 3 -19.27 -1.43 -1.35
CA ARG A 3 -18.02 -0.71 -1.69
C ARG A 3 -17.00 -0.60 -0.56
N LEU A 4 -17.41 -0.78 0.71
CA LEU A 4 -16.49 -0.71 1.85
C LEU A 4 -15.78 -2.06 2.05
N PHE A 5 -16.53 -3.16 1.96
CA PHE A 5 -16.03 -4.51 2.17
C PHE A 5 -15.01 -4.98 1.13
N TRP A 6 -15.21 -4.65 -0.15
CA TRP A 6 -14.23 -5.04 -1.20
C TRP A 6 -12.88 -4.37 -0.95
N ARG A 7 -12.88 -3.07 -0.60
CA ARG A 7 -11.65 -2.30 -0.46
C ARG A 7 -10.75 -2.81 0.66
N THR A 8 -11.33 -3.25 1.77
CA THR A 8 -10.57 -3.85 2.88
C THR A 8 -9.95 -5.18 2.47
N GLU A 9 -10.72 -6.10 1.89
CA GLU A 9 -10.21 -7.42 1.47
C GLU A 9 -9.13 -7.32 0.37
N PHE A 10 -9.32 -6.45 -0.62
CA PHE A 10 -8.34 -6.21 -1.67
C PHE A 10 -7.02 -5.67 -1.09
N CYS A 11 -7.11 -4.63 -0.24
CA CYS A 11 -5.94 -4.01 0.35
C CYS A 11 -5.22 -4.99 1.29
N ASP A 12 -5.95 -5.70 2.15
CA ASP A 12 -5.36 -6.65 3.09
C ASP A 12 -4.62 -7.78 2.36
N SER A 13 -5.22 -8.34 1.31
CA SER A 13 -4.58 -9.38 0.50
C SER A 13 -3.31 -8.88 -0.20
N LYS A 14 -3.40 -7.72 -0.89
CA LYS A 14 -2.27 -7.17 -1.64
C LYS A 14 -1.15 -6.68 -0.73
N CYS A 15 -1.49 -6.04 0.40
CA CYS A 15 -0.50 -5.56 1.35
C CYS A 15 0.20 -6.69 2.10
N LYS A 16 -0.47 -7.82 2.36
CA LYS A 16 0.21 -9.04 2.86
C LYS A 16 1.31 -9.50 1.91
N VAL A 17 1.04 -9.52 0.59
CA VAL A 17 2.07 -9.88 -0.41
C VAL A 17 3.19 -8.84 -0.43
N ARG A 18 2.83 -7.55 -0.55
CA ARG A 18 3.81 -6.44 -0.63
C ARG A 18 4.76 -6.40 0.56
N CYS A 19 4.24 -6.69 1.75
CA CYS A 19 4.98 -6.62 3.00
C CYS A 19 5.59 -7.96 3.46
N SER A 20 5.47 -9.04 2.67
CA SER A 20 5.90 -10.39 3.06
C SER A 20 7.39 -10.54 3.38
N LYS A 21 8.24 -9.61 2.90
CA LYS A 21 9.69 -9.58 3.17
C LYS A 21 10.14 -8.31 3.93
N ALA A 22 9.21 -7.55 4.49
CA ALA A 22 9.56 -6.32 5.21
C ALA A 22 10.20 -6.65 6.57
N GLY A 23 11.30 -5.98 6.90
CA GLY A 23 11.97 -6.18 8.21
C GLY A 23 11.16 -5.70 9.41
N VAL A 24 10.20 -4.79 9.20
CA VAL A 24 9.23 -4.35 10.23
C VAL A 24 7.82 -4.49 9.65
N GLN A 25 7.23 -5.67 9.86
CA GLN A 25 6.02 -6.10 9.17
C GLN A 25 4.80 -5.21 9.47
N ASP A 26 4.52 -4.94 10.74
CA ASP A 26 3.37 -4.12 11.17
C ASP A 26 3.43 -2.70 10.59
N ARG A 27 4.65 -2.12 10.54
CA ARG A 27 4.86 -0.80 9.94
C ARG A 27 4.54 -0.83 8.46
N CYS A 28 5.02 -1.84 7.72
CA CYS A 28 4.75 -1.96 6.29
C CYS A 28 3.25 -2.11 6.03
N LEU A 29 2.57 -3.03 6.73
CA LEU A 29 1.14 -3.27 6.56
C LEU A 29 0.32 -2.02 6.82
N LYS A 30 0.60 -1.31 7.93
CA LYS A 30 -0.08 -0.05 8.28
C LYS A 30 0.01 0.97 7.16
N TYR A 31 1.21 1.26 6.65
CA TYR A 31 1.37 2.28 5.61
C TYR A 31 0.88 1.80 4.24
N CYS A 32 1.03 0.50 3.93
CA CYS A 32 0.48 -0.07 2.70
C CYS A 32 -1.03 0.07 2.65
N ASN A 33 -1.75 -0.30 3.72
CA ASN A 33 -3.21 -0.20 3.77
C ASN A 33 -3.69 1.25 3.67
N ILE A 34 -3.07 2.19 4.38
CA ILE A 34 -3.40 3.63 4.23
C ILE A 34 -3.24 4.10 2.78
N CYS A 35 -2.17 3.68 2.11
CA CYS A 35 -1.92 4.05 0.73
C CYS A 35 -2.88 3.35 -0.24
N CYS A 36 -3.19 2.07 0.00
CA CYS A 36 -4.13 1.30 -0.80
C CYS A 36 -5.56 1.83 -0.66
N GLU A 37 -6.01 2.18 0.53
CA GLU A 37 -7.33 2.78 0.73
C GLU A 37 -7.47 4.12 0.01
N LYS A 38 -6.39 4.91 -0.05
CA LYS A 38 -6.39 6.20 -0.74
C LYS A 38 -6.27 6.07 -2.26
N CYS A 39 -5.46 5.13 -2.74
CA CYS A 39 -5.11 5.01 -4.16
C CYS A 39 -5.80 3.87 -4.89
N HIS A 40 -6.45 2.97 -4.16
CA HIS A 40 -7.10 1.74 -4.67
C HIS A 40 -6.15 0.87 -5.51
N CYS A 41 -4.86 0.87 -5.18
CA CYS A 41 -3.80 0.19 -5.91
C CYS A 41 -2.64 -0.18 -4.97
N VAL A 42 -2.02 -1.34 -5.19
CA VAL A 42 -0.79 -1.79 -4.52
C VAL A 42 0.14 -2.36 -5.59
N PRO A 43 1.39 -1.89 -5.70
CA PRO A 43 2.36 -2.42 -6.65
C PRO A 43 2.63 -3.91 -6.47
N SER A 44 3.00 -4.58 -7.55
CA SER A 44 3.44 -5.97 -7.54
C SER A 44 4.74 -6.16 -6.74
N GLY A 45 5.03 -7.41 -6.38
CA GLY A 45 6.26 -7.79 -5.67
C GLY A 45 6.36 -7.23 -4.25
N THR A 46 7.56 -7.35 -3.65
CA THR A 46 7.83 -6.93 -2.27
C THR A 46 8.63 -5.62 -2.18
N TYR A 47 9.08 -5.08 -3.31
CA TYR A 47 9.86 -3.86 -3.44
C TYR A 47 9.73 -3.32 -4.87
N GLY A 48 10.00 -2.03 -5.10
CA GLY A 48 9.96 -1.44 -6.45
C GLY A 48 8.56 -1.36 -7.07
N ASN A 49 8.51 -1.34 -8.41
CA ASN A 49 7.31 -1.37 -9.27
C ASN A 49 6.27 -0.28 -8.99
N LYS A 50 6.69 0.82 -8.37
CA LYS A 50 5.76 1.87 -7.93
C LYS A 50 5.09 2.60 -9.10
N ASP A 51 5.70 2.57 -10.28
CA ASP A 51 5.14 3.05 -11.54
C ASP A 51 3.84 2.36 -11.95
N GLU A 52 3.59 1.12 -11.51
CA GLU A 52 2.30 0.42 -11.69
C GLU A 52 1.14 1.15 -10.98
N CYS A 53 1.44 1.90 -9.91
CA CYS A 53 0.46 2.63 -9.10
C CYS A 53 0.92 4.08 -8.87
N PRO A 54 0.73 5.01 -9.83
CA PRO A 54 1.23 6.39 -9.73
C PRO A 54 0.81 7.12 -8.45
N CYS A 55 -0.46 7.01 -8.02
CA CYS A 55 -0.92 7.58 -6.75
C CYS A 55 -0.15 7.05 -5.55
N TYR A 56 0.13 5.74 -5.51
CA TYR A 56 0.85 5.08 -4.43
C TYR A 56 2.33 5.53 -4.40
N ARG A 57 2.94 5.67 -5.57
CA ARG A 57 4.31 6.19 -5.75
C ARG A 57 4.47 7.61 -5.24
N ASP A 58 3.52 8.47 -5.59
CA ASP A 58 3.66 9.92 -5.43
C ASP A 58 3.15 10.40 -4.07
N LEU A 59 2.48 9.54 -3.30
CA LEU A 59 2.02 9.87 -1.95
C LEU A 59 3.20 10.21 -1.02
N LYS A 60 3.19 11.43 -0.49
CA LYS A 60 4.17 11.90 0.50
C LYS A 60 3.59 11.99 1.91
N ASN A 61 4.45 11.91 2.91
CA ASN A 61 4.10 12.30 4.28
C ASN A 61 4.16 13.82 4.43
N SER A 62 3.82 14.34 5.61
CA SER A 62 3.84 15.78 5.89
C SER A 62 5.23 16.42 5.80
N LYS A 63 6.30 15.62 5.76
CA LYS A 63 7.69 16.07 5.59
C LYS A 63 8.17 15.95 4.13
N GLY A 64 7.31 15.61 3.19
CA GLY A 64 7.65 15.47 1.77
C GLY A 64 8.35 14.17 1.38
N HIS A 65 8.57 13.24 2.31
CA HIS A 65 9.18 11.94 1.98
C HIS A 65 8.15 10.93 1.47
N PRO A 66 8.55 9.92 0.67
CA PRO A 66 7.65 8.84 0.25
C PRO A 66 6.94 8.21 1.46
N LYS A 67 5.61 8.10 1.37
CA LYS A 67 4.78 7.56 2.46
C LYS A 67 4.61 6.05 2.36
N CYS A 68 4.48 5.54 1.14
CA CYS A 68 4.05 4.17 0.88
C CYS A 68 5.25 3.23 0.69
N PRO A 69 5.19 1.99 1.21
CA PRO A 69 6.30 1.03 1.15
C PRO A 69 6.73 0.65 -0.28
#